data_AF-A0A9D7TTB2-F1
#
_entry.id   AF-A0A9D7TTB2-F1
#
_cell.length_a   1.000
_cell.length_b   1.000
_cell.length_c   1.000
_cell.angle_alpha   90.00
_cell.angle_beta   90.00
_cell.angle_gamma   90.00
#
_symmetry.space_group_name_H-M   'P 1'
#
loop_
_entity.id
_entity.type
_entity.pdbx_description
1 polymer ?
#
loop_
_entity_poly.entity_id
_entity_poly.type
_entity_poly.pdbx_seq_one_letter_code
_entity_poly.pdbx_strand_id
1 'polypeptide(L)'
;MADVRETKYVKTLKLNVIPTIFITNETFINIDTASITTLVNNTYNLLTNTIALYAFDNIGGIQFDCDWTEATKGKYFTFLSAFKKVYANTNMEISATIRLHQIKFLVKTGVPPVHRGMLMCYNMGNLKNAATKNSIIETAELKKYIGNLSNYPLPLDVALPLFDWNVLFRQNAYNGILRDFSASAFTSSFTKKNDNTFMLLNDTVLQGYNLKKGDVIRNEQSNYTEILSTANEVSKRLKNTLQRVSLYHLDSVILEKYSTHELETIYNSLR
;
A
#
# COMPACT_ATOMS: atom_id res chain seq x y z
N MET A 1 -17.86 -6.21 8.72
CA MET A 1 -17.79 -4.92 9.43
C MET A 1 -16.55 -4.21 8.96
N ALA A 2 -16.67 -3.01 8.39
CA ALA A 2 -15.50 -2.16 8.15
C ALA A 2 -15.02 -1.66 9.52
N ASP A 3 -13.78 -1.97 9.88
CA ASP A 3 -13.20 -1.65 11.18
C ASP A 3 -12.76 -0.17 11.17
N VAL A 4 -13.71 0.75 11.41
CA VAL A 4 -13.40 2.17 11.60
C VAL A 4 -13.21 2.40 13.09
N ARG A 5 -11.96 2.27 13.54
CA ARG A 5 -11.55 2.54 14.92
C ARG A 5 -11.35 4.04 15.07
N GLU A 6 -12.32 4.71 15.68
CA GLU A 6 -12.28 6.10 16.17
C GLU A 6 -12.33 7.24 15.13
N THR A 7 -13.50 7.88 15.01
CA THR A 7 -13.70 9.08 14.17
C THR A 7 -13.69 10.40 14.93
N LYS A 8 -13.62 10.36 16.27
CA LYS A 8 -13.70 11.55 17.14
C LYS A 8 -12.54 12.52 16.88
N TYR A 9 -11.31 11.99 16.76
CA TYR A 9 -10.11 12.79 16.52
C TYR A 9 -10.13 13.47 15.15
N VAL A 10 -10.56 12.73 14.12
CA VAL A 10 -10.64 13.20 12.73
C VAL A 10 -11.60 14.39 12.61
N LYS A 11 -12.73 14.36 13.32
CA LYS A 11 -13.71 15.45 13.35
C LYS A 11 -13.17 16.71 14.03
N THR A 12 -12.52 16.57 15.18
CA THR A 12 -12.00 17.71 15.94
C THR A 12 -10.99 18.51 15.14
N LEU A 13 -10.15 17.84 14.35
CA LEU A 13 -9.11 18.48 13.54
C LEU A 13 -9.58 18.95 12.16
N LYS A 14 -10.85 18.73 11.79
CA LYS A 14 -11.41 19.04 10.46
C LYS A 14 -10.53 18.53 9.30
N LEU A 15 -9.99 17.32 9.46
CA LEU A 15 -9.15 16.72 8.43
C LEU A 15 -9.98 16.40 7.18
N ASN A 16 -9.39 16.61 6.00
CA ASN A 16 -9.98 16.12 4.77
C ASN A 16 -9.77 14.60 4.68
N VAL A 17 -10.87 13.86 4.60
CA VAL A 17 -10.86 12.39 4.58
C VAL A 17 -11.20 11.90 3.18
N ILE A 18 -10.38 11.00 2.66
CA ILE A 18 -10.65 10.26 1.43
C ILE A 18 -10.95 8.80 1.81
N PRO A 19 -12.22 8.36 1.78
CA PRO A 19 -12.57 6.98 2.03
C PRO A 19 -11.90 6.08 0.99
N THR A 20 -11.28 5.00 1.46
CA THR A 20 -10.67 3.98 0.60
C THR A 20 -11.53 2.72 0.61
N ILE A 21 -11.94 2.27 -0.57
CA ILE A 21 -12.75 1.07 -0.77
C ILE A 21 -11.81 -0.02 -1.30
N PHE A 22 -11.53 -1.00 -0.44
CA PHE A 22 -10.77 -2.18 -0.82
C PHE A 22 -11.67 -3.21 -1.49
N ILE A 23 -11.29 -3.65 -2.69
CA ILE A 23 -11.96 -4.70 -3.45
C ILE A 23 -10.93 -5.75 -3.82
N THR A 24 -11.15 -6.98 -3.39
CA THR A 24 -10.26 -8.09 -3.73
C THR A 24 -10.34 -8.40 -5.22
N ASN A 25 -9.21 -8.73 -5.84
CA ASN A 25 -9.17 -9.03 -7.27
C ASN A 25 -10.04 -10.26 -7.63
N GLU A 26 -10.19 -11.20 -6.69
CA GLU A 26 -11.07 -12.37 -6.78
C GLU A 26 -12.53 -11.98 -7.08
N THR A 27 -12.97 -10.79 -6.66
CA THR A 27 -14.30 -10.29 -7.02
C THR A 27 -14.43 -10.17 -8.53
N PHE A 28 -13.45 -9.60 -9.22
CA PHE A 28 -13.48 -9.41 -10.67
C PHE A 28 -13.14 -10.68 -11.45
N ILE A 29 -12.47 -11.64 -10.84
CA ILE A 29 -12.34 -13.00 -11.41
C ILE A 29 -13.73 -13.63 -11.53
N ASN A 30 -14.51 -13.61 -10.45
CA ASN A 30 -15.71 -14.43 -10.31
C ASN A 30 -17.02 -13.74 -10.71
N ILE A 31 -17.08 -12.40 -10.72
CA ILE A 31 -18.33 -11.67 -11.02
C ILE A 31 -18.70 -11.79 -12.49
N ASP A 32 -19.99 -11.93 -12.79
CA ASP A 32 -20.52 -11.74 -14.14
C ASP A 32 -20.64 -10.24 -14.46
N THR A 33 -20.37 -9.87 -15.71
CA THR A 33 -20.47 -8.49 -16.19
C THR A 33 -21.87 -7.91 -15.97
N ALA A 34 -22.92 -8.72 -16.10
CA ALA A 34 -24.30 -8.31 -15.84
C ALA A 34 -24.55 -7.90 -14.37
N SER A 35 -23.77 -8.44 -13.43
CA SER A 35 -23.88 -8.13 -12.00
C SER A 35 -23.06 -6.91 -11.55
N ILE A 36 -22.28 -6.29 -12.45
CA ILE A 36 -21.45 -5.12 -12.10
C ILE A 36 -22.31 -3.95 -11.61
N THR A 37 -23.47 -3.70 -12.23
CA THR A 37 -24.39 -2.63 -11.80
C THR A 37 -24.86 -2.84 -10.36
N THR A 38 -25.15 -4.08 -9.98
CA THR A 38 -25.51 -4.42 -8.59
C THR A 38 -24.34 -4.18 -7.63
N LEU A 39 -23.11 -4.56 -8.01
CA LEU A 39 -21.92 -4.29 -7.21
C LEU A 39 -21.70 -2.78 -7.01
N VAL A 40 -21.90 -1.96 -8.05
CA VAL A 40 -21.83 -0.50 -7.98
C VAL A 40 -22.84 0.04 -6.97
N ASN A 41 -24.11 -0.35 -7.07
CA ASN A 41 -25.16 0.11 -6.16
C ASN A 41 -24.90 -0.29 -4.71
N ASN A 42 -24.46 -1.53 -4.47
CA ASN A 42 -24.12 -2.02 -3.14
C ASN A 42 -22.93 -1.25 -2.55
N THR A 43 -21.91 -0.99 -3.37
CA THR A 43 -20.73 -0.22 -2.96
C THR A 43 -21.10 1.22 -2.63
N TYR A 44 -21.93 1.85 -3.46
CA TYR A 44 -22.45 3.20 -3.22
C TYR A 44 -23.22 3.27 -1.91
N ASN A 45 -24.17 2.36 -1.69
CA ASN A 45 -24.97 2.31 -0.47
C ASN A 45 -24.12 2.08 0.78
N LEU A 46 -23.14 1.18 0.72
CA LEU A 46 -22.23 0.94 1.83
C LEU A 46 -21.41 2.20 2.15
N LEU A 47 -20.86 2.85 1.13
CA LEU A 47 -20.07 4.06 1.29
C LEU A 47 -20.90 5.20 1.89
N THR A 48 -22.07 5.50 1.34
CA THR A 48 -22.92 6.61 1.81
C THR A 48 -23.42 6.37 3.23
N ASN A 49 -23.84 5.14 3.54
CA ASN A 49 -24.22 4.75 4.90
C ASN A 49 -23.04 4.90 5.88
N THR A 50 -21.83 4.55 5.47
CA THR A 50 -20.62 4.69 6.29
C THR A 50 -20.28 6.16 6.54
N ILE A 51 -20.28 6.99 5.48
CA ILE A 51 -20.05 8.43 5.59
C ILE A 51 -21.07 9.08 6.54
N ALA A 52 -22.36 8.73 6.39
CA ALA A 52 -23.44 9.24 7.23
C ALA A 52 -23.33 8.77 8.68
N LEU A 53 -23.10 7.48 8.91
CA LEU A 53 -22.96 6.89 10.25
C LEU A 53 -21.86 7.59 11.06
N TYR A 54 -20.74 7.88 10.40
CA TYR A 54 -19.62 8.55 11.04
C TYR A 54 -19.69 10.07 10.92
N ALA A 55 -20.74 10.65 10.34
CA ALA A 55 -20.93 12.09 10.11
C ALA A 55 -19.65 12.77 9.61
N PHE A 56 -19.09 12.23 8.52
CA PHE A 56 -18.01 12.89 7.80
C PHE A 56 -18.61 13.93 6.85
N ASP A 57 -18.38 15.20 7.16
CA ASP A 57 -18.75 16.31 6.29
C ASP A 57 -17.61 16.57 5.28
N ASN A 58 -17.96 16.91 4.03
CA ASN A 58 -17.02 17.31 2.97
C ASN A 58 -16.05 16.21 2.49
N ILE A 59 -16.57 15.07 2.04
CA ILE A 59 -15.77 14.08 1.30
C ILE A 59 -15.45 14.62 -0.10
N GLY A 60 -14.21 15.03 -0.33
CA GLY A 60 -13.74 15.56 -1.62
C GLY A 60 -13.35 14.49 -2.64
N GLY A 61 -13.20 13.23 -2.22
CA GLY A 61 -12.74 12.15 -3.08
C GLY A 61 -12.98 10.76 -2.51
N ILE A 62 -12.88 9.75 -3.36
CA ILE A 62 -12.98 8.32 -3.01
C ILE A 62 -11.82 7.59 -3.68
N GLN A 63 -11.12 6.72 -2.95
CA GLN A 63 -10.07 5.89 -3.51
C GLN A 63 -10.52 4.43 -3.60
N PHE A 64 -10.27 3.80 -4.74
CA PHE A 64 -10.41 2.35 -4.88
C PHE A 64 -9.05 1.67 -4.75
N ASP A 65 -8.97 0.69 -3.87
CA ASP A 65 -7.81 -0.20 -3.75
C ASP A 65 -8.16 -1.58 -4.32
N CYS A 66 -7.55 -1.91 -5.44
CA CYS A 66 -7.74 -3.20 -6.11
C CYS A 66 -6.49 -3.57 -6.90
N ASP A 67 -5.96 -4.77 -6.63
CA ASP A 67 -4.82 -5.33 -7.37
C ASP A 67 -5.28 -5.99 -8.67
N TRP A 68 -5.81 -5.20 -9.61
CA TRP A 68 -6.27 -5.73 -10.88
C TRP A 68 -5.11 -6.24 -11.73
N THR A 69 -5.45 -7.20 -12.59
CA THR A 69 -4.54 -7.90 -13.50
C THR A 69 -4.97 -7.69 -14.94
N GLU A 70 -4.17 -8.15 -15.90
CA GLU A 70 -4.56 -8.17 -17.33
C GLU A 70 -5.90 -8.90 -17.56
N ALA A 71 -6.16 -9.98 -16.82
CA ALA A 71 -7.38 -10.77 -16.94
C ALA A 71 -8.61 -10.08 -16.30
N THR A 72 -8.41 -9.26 -15.28
CA THR A 72 -9.51 -8.64 -14.51
C THR A 72 -9.74 -7.16 -14.84
N LYS A 73 -8.82 -6.50 -15.56
CA LYS A 73 -8.90 -5.05 -15.90
C LYS A 73 -10.23 -4.67 -16.54
N GLY A 74 -10.76 -5.50 -17.45
CA GLY A 74 -12.00 -5.20 -18.18
C GLY A 74 -13.22 -5.03 -17.27
N LYS A 75 -13.45 -6.01 -16.38
CA LYS A 75 -14.54 -5.97 -15.40
C LYS A 75 -14.32 -4.86 -14.36
N TYR A 76 -13.09 -4.70 -13.86
CA TYR A 76 -12.75 -3.65 -12.91
C TYR A 76 -12.96 -2.24 -13.49
N PHE A 77 -12.51 -1.99 -14.73
CA PHE A 77 -12.66 -0.69 -15.36
C PHE A 77 -14.12 -0.39 -15.74
N THR A 78 -14.91 -1.42 -16.07
CA THR A 78 -16.36 -1.30 -16.24
C THR A 78 -17.02 -0.88 -14.93
N PHE A 79 -16.65 -1.51 -13.81
CA PHE A 79 -17.10 -1.12 -12.48
C PHE A 79 -16.74 0.34 -12.14
N LEU A 80 -15.47 0.73 -12.31
CA LEU A 80 -15.02 2.10 -12.04
C LEU A 80 -15.76 3.14 -12.90
N SER A 81 -15.95 2.85 -14.18
CA SER A 81 -16.68 3.74 -15.10
C SER A 81 -18.15 3.89 -14.69
N ALA A 82 -18.80 2.79 -14.32
CA ALA A 82 -20.17 2.80 -13.85
C ALA A 82 -20.31 3.54 -12.51
N PHE A 83 -19.40 3.30 -11.56
CA PHE A 83 -19.37 4.01 -10.28
C PHE A 83 -19.15 5.51 -10.44
N LYS A 84 -18.25 5.91 -11.36
CA LYS A 84 -18.02 7.32 -11.70
C LYS A 84 -19.28 8.00 -12.23
N LYS A 85 -20.14 7.31 -12.98
CA LYS A 85 -21.43 7.86 -13.46
C LYS A 85 -22.40 8.14 -12.32
N VAL A 86 -22.42 7.31 -11.27
CA VAL A 86 -23.29 7.52 -10.09
C VAL A 86 -22.97 8.86 -9.41
N TYR A 87 -21.71 9.29 -9.45
CA TYR A 87 -21.24 10.55 -8.87
C TYR A 87 -21.00 11.66 -9.89
N ALA A 88 -21.48 11.54 -11.13
CA ALA A 88 -21.18 12.52 -12.19
C ALA A 88 -21.64 13.95 -11.88
N ASN A 89 -22.65 14.11 -11.02
CA ASN A 89 -23.19 15.41 -10.62
C ASN A 89 -22.59 15.94 -9.30
N THR A 90 -21.50 15.34 -8.82
CA THR A 90 -20.78 15.80 -7.63
C THR A 90 -19.38 16.25 -8.01
N ASN A 91 -18.75 17.06 -7.15
CA ASN A 91 -17.35 17.46 -7.31
C ASN A 91 -16.38 16.39 -6.79
N MET A 92 -16.82 15.12 -6.69
CA MET A 92 -16.06 14.09 -6.02
C MET A 92 -14.99 13.47 -6.93
N GLU A 93 -13.74 13.54 -6.47
CA GLU A 93 -12.62 12.98 -7.21
C GLU A 93 -12.44 11.48 -6.89
N ILE A 94 -12.67 10.64 -7.89
CA ILE A 94 -12.36 9.21 -7.80
C ILE A 94 -10.89 8.96 -8.15
N SER A 95 -10.18 8.24 -7.30
CA SER A 95 -8.83 7.73 -7.51
C SER A 95 -8.77 6.20 -7.43
N ALA A 96 -7.68 5.62 -7.93
CA ALA A 96 -7.37 4.19 -7.75
C ALA A 96 -5.90 3.99 -7.37
N THR A 97 -5.61 3.02 -6.52
CA THR A 97 -4.23 2.61 -6.23
C THR A 97 -3.57 2.00 -7.46
N ILE A 98 -2.29 2.27 -7.69
CA ILE A 98 -1.54 1.77 -8.84
C ILE A 98 -0.26 1.10 -8.33
N ARG A 99 -0.05 -0.16 -8.70
CA ARG A 99 1.17 -0.92 -8.42
C ARG A 99 2.26 -0.58 -9.43
N LEU A 100 3.52 -0.70 -9.01
CA LEU A 100 4.68 -0.51 -9.89
C LEU A 100 4.66 -1.38 -11.16
N HIS A 101 4.16 -2.62 -11.06
CA HIS A 101 4.04 -3.49 -12.24
C HIS A 101 3.04 -2.94 -13.28
N GLN A 102 1.99 -2.22 -12.83
CA GLN A 102 1.00 -1.59 -13.72
C GLN A 102 1.57 -0.34 -14.40
N ILE A 103 2.58 0.32 -13.80
CA ILE A 103 3.38 1.34 -14.48
C ILE A 103 4.27 0.69 -15.55
N LYS A 104 5.02 -0.36 -15.18
CA LYS A 104 5.96 -1.03 -16.08
C LYS A 104 5.26 -1.63 -17.30
N PHE A 105 4.13 -2.30 -17.09
CA PHE A 105 3.39 -3.01 -18.14
C PHE A 105 2.09 -2.31 -18.54
N LEU A 106 2.13 -0.97 -18.62
CA LEU A 106 1.01 -0.07 -18.95
C LEU A 106 0.08 -0.61 -20.05
N VAL A 107 0.64 -1.05 -21.19
CA VAL A 107 -0.15 -1.55 -22.33
C VAL A 107 -0.97 -2.80 -21.96
N LYS A 108 -0.38 -3.69 -21.14
CA LYS A 108 -1.03 -4.94 -20.72
C LYS A 108 -2.03 -4.71 -19.60
N THR A 109 -1.69 -3.92 -18.58
CA THR A 109 -2.53 -3.71 -17.41
C THR A 109 -3.60 -2.63 -17.63
N GLY A 110 -3.40 -1.74 -18.60
CA GLY A 110 -4.30 -0.63 -18.89
C GLY A 110 -4.23 0.49 -17.85
N VAL A 111 -5.01 1.54 -18.10
CA VAL A 111 -5.15 2.71 -17.23
C VAL A 111 -6.57 2.74 -16.67
N PRO A 112 -6.75 2.78 -15.33
CA PRO A 112 -8.09 2.81 -14.75
C PRO A 112 -8.83 4.11 -15.12
N PRO A 113 -10.15 4.05 -15.41
CA PRO A 113 -10.93 5.22 -15.83
C PRO A 113 -11.34 6.11 -14.63
N VAL A 114 -10.33 6.63 -13.92
CA VAL A 114 -10.46 7.48 -12.73
C VAL A 114 -9.82 8.84 -12.97
N HIS A 115 -9.92 9.77 -12.02
CA HIS A 115 -9.34 11.10 -12.14
C HIS A 115 -7.85 11.12 -11.82
N ARG A 116 -7.41 10.31 -10.85
CA ARG A 116 -6.04 10.25 -10.36
C ARG A 116 -5.63 8.84 -9.96
N GLY A 117 -4.33 8.57 -9.95
CA GLY A 117 -3.76 7.34 -9.42
C GLY A 117 -3.00 7.57 -8.11
N MET A 118 -3.01 6.60 -7.20
CA MET A 118 -2.12 6.56 -6.03
C MET A 118 -1.02 5.51 -6.28
N LEU A 119 0.17 5.95 -6.69
CA LEU A 119 1.30 5.06 -6.96
C LEU A 119 1.86 4.49 -5.65
N MET A 120 1.70 3.19 -5.45
CA MET A 120 2.23 2.48 -4.28
C MET A 120 3.71 2.15 -4.49
N CYS A 121 4.58 2.94 -3.88
CA CYS A 121 6.03 2.79 -3.92
C CYS A 121 6.54 1.89 -2.77
N TYR A 122 5.96 0.71 -2.65
CA TYR A 122 6.36 -0.32 -1.68
C TYR A 122 5.88 -1.71 -2.13
N ASN A 123 6.29 -2.74 -1.40
CA ASN A 123 6.13 -4.17 -1.74
C ASN A 123 6.74 -4.51 -3.10
N MET A 124 7.98 -4.05 -3.33
CA MET A 124 8.64 -4.14 -4.64
C MET A 124 9.41 -5.44 -4.86
N GLY A 125 10.01 -5.98 -3.78
CA GLY A 125 10.87 -7.16 -3.85
C GLY A 125 10.09 -8.47 -3.69
N ASN A 126 10.74 -9.59 -4.03
CA ASN A 126 10.12 -10.89 -3.85
C ASN A 126 10.19 -11.32 -2.37
N LEU A 127 9.07 -11.13 -1.66
CA LEU A 127 8.89 -11.55 -0.26
C LEU A 127 9.30 -13.00 -0.01
N LYS A 128 8.99 -13.91 -0.95
CA LYS A 128 9.21 -15.35 -0.81
C LYS A 128 10.65 -15.79 -1.14
N ASN A 129 11.45 -14.94 -1.76
CA ASN A 129 12.84 -15.25 -2.08
C ASN A 129 13.72 -14.90 -0.87
N ALA A 130 14.40 -15.90 -0.29
CA ALA A 130 15.29 -15.70 0.85
C ALA A 130 16.49 -14.78 0.55
N ALA A 131 16.90 -14.67 -0.72
CA ALA A 131 17.99 -13.79 -1.14
C ALA A 131 17.60 -12.32 -1.30
N THR A 132 16.30 -11.99 -1.26
CA THR A 132 15.85 -10.58 -1.24
C THR A 132 16.39 -9.91 0.02
N LYS A 133 16.95 -8.70 -0.11
CA LYS A 133 17.46 -7.95 1.04
C LYS A 133 16.29 -7.25 1.76
N ASN A 134 15.46 -6.52 1.04
CA ASN A 134 14.25 -5.88 1.53
C ASN A 134 13.15 -5.96 0.46
N SER A 135 12.02 -6.56 0.79
CA SER A 135 10.87 -6.69 -0.08
C SER A 135 9.87 -5.55 0.06
N ILE A 136 9.95 -4.76 1.15
CA ILE A 136 9.14 -3.55 1.35
C ILE A 136 9.57 -2.47 0.37
N ILE A 137 10.83 -2.03 0.43
CA ILE A 137 11.31 -0.88 -0.34
C ILE A 137 12.80 -0.99 -0.66
N GLU A 138 13.12 -0.88 -1.95
CA GLU A 138 14.48 -0.71 -2.45
C GLU A 138 14.45 0.16 -3.71
N THR A 139 15.19 1.26 -3.70
CA THR A 139 15.33 2.21 -4.82
C THR A 139 15.86 1.49 -6.06
N ALA A 140 16.77 0.53 -5.89
CA ALA A 140 17.31 -0.25 -6.98
C ALA A 140 16.23 -1.12 -7.66
N GLU A 141 15.28 -1.66 -6.89
CA GLU A 141 14.16 -2.43 -7.40
C GLU A 141 13.13 -1.50 -8.07
N LEU A 142 12.79 -0.37 -7.43
CA LEU A 142 11.90 0.68 -7.97
C LEU A 142 12.30 1.07 -9.40
N LYS A 143 13.58 1.36 -9.63
CA LYS A 143 14.14 1.80 -10.93
C LYS A 143 13.81 0.83 -12.08
N LYS A 144 13.57 -0.45 -11.79
CA LYS A 144 13.21 -1.47 -12.78
C LYS A 144 11.76 -1.36 -13.28
N TYR A 145 10.90 -0.58 -12.61
CA TYR A 145 9.47 -0.46 -12.92
C TYR A 145 9.04 0.93 -13.39
N ILE A 146 9.71 1.99 -12.92
CA ILE A 146 9.28 3.38 -13.15
C ILE A 146 9.70 3.96 -14.52
N GLY A 147 10.21 3.14 -15.45
CA GLY A 147 10.66 3.61 -16.76
C GLY A 147 9.56 4.32 -17.58
N ASN A 148 8.31 3.90 -17.43
CA ASN A 148 7.15 4.49 -18.11
C ASN A 148 6.45 5.59 -17.29
N LEU A 149 6.95 5.91 -16.09
CA LEU A 149 6.26 6.80 -15.15
C LEU A 149 6.00 8.19 -15.75
N SER A 150 6.97 8.73 -16.49
CA SER A 150 6.85 10.02 -17.18
C SER A 150 5.84 10.06 -18.33
N ASN A 151 5.37 8.89 -18.79
CA ASN A 151 4.38 8.77 -19.86
C ASN A 151 3.05 8.22 -19.34
N TYR A 152 2.91 8.07 -18.02
CA TYR A 152 1.67 7.55 -17.45
C TYR A 152 0.53 8.59 -17.63
N PRO A 153 -0.63 8.21 -18.19
CA PRO A 153 -1.64 9.20 -18.59
C PRO A 153 -2.39 9.90 -17.46
N LEU A 154 -2.44 9.30 -16.27
CA LEU A 154 -3.10 9.90 -15.12
C LEU A 154 -2.13 10.74 -14.30
N PRO A 155 -2.58 11.84 -13.68
CA PRO A 155 -1.83 12.45 -12.58
C PRO A 155 -1.71 11.45 -11.42
N LEU A 156 -0.52 11.38 -10.82
CA LEU A 156 -0.20 10.41 -9.78
C LEU A 156 0.10 11.11 -8.45
N ASP A 157 -0.59 10.66 -7.42
CA ASP A 157 -0.20 10.79 -6.02
C ASP A 157 0.74 9.63 -5.66
N VAL A 158 1.49 9.75 -4.56
CA VAL A 158 2.52 8.78 -4.18
C VAL A 158 2.28 8.26 -2.77
N ALA A 159 2.31 6.93 -2.61
CA ALA A 159 2.28 6.29 -1.31
C ALA A 159 3.65 5.66 -1.00
N LEU A 160 4.23 6.02 0.15
CA LEU A 160 5.52 5.52 0.64
C LEU A 160 5.33 4.70 1.93
N PRO A 161 6.17 3.67 2.15
CA PRO A 161 6.05 2.83 3.32
C PRO A 161 6.77 3.46 4.53
N LEU A 162 6.16 3.38 5.69
CA LEU A 162 6.77 3.57 7.01
C LEU A 162 6.85 2.27 7.80
N PHE A 163 6.05 1.26 7.42
CA PHE A 163 5.97 -0.01 8.13
C PHE A 163 7.21 -0.87 7.93
N ASP A 164 7.39 -1.77 8.89
CA ASP A 164 8.43 -2.79 8.91
C ASP A 164 7.76 -4.16 9.04
N TRP A 165 8.45 -5.24 8.66
CA TRP A 165 7.95 -6.59 8.93
C TRP A 165 9.09 -7.60 9.10
N ASN A 166 8.74 -8.76 9.64
CA ASN A 166 9.67 -9.85 9.83
C ASN A 166 9.22 -11.04 8.98
N VAL A 167 10.07 -11.46 8.06
CA VAL A 167 9.76 -12.55 7.12
C VAL A 167 10.38 -13.84 7.64
N LEU A 168 9.53 -14.81 7.98
CA LEU A 168 9.96 -16.12 8.46
C LEU A 168 10.25 -17.06 7.29
N PHE A 169 11.42 -17.68 7.35
CA PHE A 169 11.83 -18.79 6.50
C PHE A 169 12.09 -20.02 7.36
N ARG A 170 11.48 -21.15 6.99
CA ARG A 170 11.71 -22.44 7.63
C ARG A 170 12.23 -23.40 6.57
N GLN A 171 13.36 -24.05 6.86
CA GLN A 171 14.02 -24.94 5.90
C GLN A 171 14.24 -24.27 4.52
N ASN A 172 14.66 -23.00 4.52
CA ASN A 172 14.85 -22.15 3.33
C ASN A 172 13.59 -21.85 2.50
N ALA A 173 12.40 -22.21 2.97
CA ALA A 173 11.13 -21.86 2.34
C ALA A 173 10.42 -20.74 3.10
N TYR A 174 9.78 -19.82 2.38
CA TYR A 174 8.92 -18.80 2.97
C TYR A 174 7.82 -19.45 3.82
N ASN A 175 7.69 -19.01 5.06
CA ASN A 175 6.74 -19.57 6.03
C ASN A 175 5.72 -18.53 6.54
N GLY A 176 5.94 -17.24 6.29
CA GLY A 176 4.97 -16.20 6.65
C GLY A 176 5.62 -14.88 7.03
N ILE A 177 4.77 -13.90 7.35
CA ILE A 177 5.17 -12.65 7.99
C ILE A 177 4.81 -12.73 9.47
N LEU A 178 5.78 -12.46 10.34
CA LEU A 178 5.57 -12.31 11.78
C LEU A 178 5.11 -10.87 12.04
N ARG A 179 3.82 -10.72 12.31
CA ARG A 179 3.20 -9.45 12.74
C ARG A 179 3.55 -9.17 14.19
N ASP A 180 3.69 -7.89 14.53
CA ASP A 180 3.98 -7.40 15.88
C ASP A 180 5.25 -7.99 16.51
N PHE A 181 6.19 -8.42 15.66
CA PHE A 181 7.44 -9.02 16.08
C PHE A 181 8.51 -7.93 16.27
N SER A 182 8.83 -7.59 17.52
CA SER A 182 9.70 -6.46 17.82
C SER A 182 11.18 -6.76 17.57
N ALA A 183 11.97 -5.72 17.25
CA ALA A 183 13.43 -5.87 17.12
C ALA A 183 14.10 -6.34 18.41
N SER A 184 13.51 -6.05 19.58
CA SER A 184 13.98 -6.55 20.88
C SER A 184 13.86 -8.07 21.05
N ALA A 185 13.14 -8.75 20.15
CA ALA A 185 13.07 -10.21 20.13
C ALA A 185 14.40 -10.88 19.72
N PHE A 186 15.25 -10.17 18.97
CA PHE A 186 16.55 -10.67 18.50
C PHE A 186 17.59 -10.62 19.62
N THR A 187 17.49 -11.55 20.57
CA THR A 187 18.38 -11.71 21.74
C THR A 187 19.43 -12.81 21.51
N SER A 188 20.10 -13.28 22.57
CA SER A 188 21.08 -14.38 22.53
C SER A 188 20.51 -15.72 22.01
N SER A 189 19.18 -15.86 21.90
CA SER A 189 18.54 -17.00 21.24
C SER A 189 18.73 -17.03 19.72
N PHE A 190 19.21 -15.94 19.12
CA PHE A 190 19.48 -15.80 17.69
C PHE A 190 20.96 -15.65 17.40
N THR A 191 21.39 -16.18 16.25
CA THR A 191 22.66 -15.81 15.62
C THR A 191 22.40 -14.93 14.40
N LYS A 192 23.10 -13.80 14.31
CA LYS A 192 23.06 -12.92 13.15
C LYS A 192 23.76 -13.61 11.96
N LYS A 193 23.08 -13.75 10.83
CA LYS A 193 23.66 -14.29 9.58
C LYS A 193 24.21 -13.20 8.67
N ASN A 194 23.50 -12.07 8.59
CA ASN A 194 23.91 -10.86 7.88
C ASN A 194 23.19 -9.66 8.52
N ASP A 195 23.29 -8.47 7.92
CA ASP A 195 22.79 -7.22 8.50
C ASP A 195 21.36 -7.26 9.03
N ASN A 196 20.46 -7.97 8.33
CA ASN A 196 19.04 -7.98 8.66
C ASN A 196 18.44 -9.40 8.77
N THR A 197 19.27 -10.43 8.80
CA THR A 197 18.83 -11.83 8.85
C THR A 197 19.36 -12.53 10.10
N PHE A 198 18.46 -13.17 10.83
CA PHE A 198 18.74 -13.81 12.12
C PHE A 198 18.28 -15.27 12.07
N MET A 199 19.11 -16.19 12.55
CA MET A 199 18.78 -17.61 12.64
C MET A 199 18.57 -18.02 14.10
N LEU A 200 17.48 -18.72 14.37
CA LEU A 200 17.14 -19.18 15.71
C LEU A 200 17.98 -20.41 16.11
N LEU A 201 18.50 -20.41 17.34
CA LEU A 201 19.42 -21.44 17.83
C LEU A 201 18.72 -22.65 18.46
N ASN A 202 17.54 -22.46 19.06
CA ASN A 202 16.78 -23.49 19.77
C ASN A 202 15.28 -23.32 19.51
N ASP A 203 14.53 -24.42 19.55
CA ASP A 203 13.06 -24.39 19.53
C ASP A 203 12.54 -23.50 20.67
N THR A 204 11.62 -22.59 20.37
CA THR A 204 11.05 -21.70 21.37
C THR A 204 9.68 -21.15 20.95
N VAL A 205 8.97 -20.60 21.92
CA VAL A 205 7.78 -19.77 21.69
C VAL A 205 8.17 -18.33 21.99
N LEU A 206 8.10 -17.46 20.98
CA LEU A 206 8.50 -16.06 21.11
C LEU A 206 7.42 -15.16 20.52
N GLN A 207 6.89 -14.24 21.34
CA GLN A 207 5.86 -13.27 20.95
C GLN A 207 4.66 -13.91 20.24
N GLY A 208 4.22 -15.07 20.75
CA GLY A 208 3.08 -15.82 20.21
C GLY A 208 3.40 -16.74 19.02
N TYR A 209 4.64 -16.76 18.52
CA TYR A 209 5.04 -17.61 17.40
C TYR A 209 5.80 -18.85 17.88
N ASN A 210 5.42 -20.02 17.35
CA ASN A 210 6.13 -21.29 17.54
C ASN A 210 7.29 -21.38 16.55
N LEU A 211 8.48 -21.02 17.01
CA LEU A 211 9.70 -20.99 16.20
C LEU A 211 10.55 -22.24 16.45
N LYS A 212 11.21 -22.70 15.40
CA LYS A 212 12.01 -23.92 15.38
C LYS A 212 13.47 -23.60 15.20
N LYS A 213 14.34 -24.39 15.82
CA LYS A 213 15.79 -24.32 15.58
C LYS A 213 16.07 -24.33 14.08
N GLY A 214 16.89 -23.38 13.63
CA GLY A 214 17.22 -23.20 12.22
C GLY A 214 16.23 -22.35 11.42
N ASP A 215 15.11 -21.93 12.00
CA ASP A 215 14.28 -20.88 11.42
C ASP A 215 15.12 -19.62 11.19
N VAL A 216 14.86 -18.96 10.06
CA VAL A 216 15.54 -17.73 9.66
C VAL A 216 14.50 -16.62 9.56
N ILE A 217 14.74 -15.52 10.25
CA ILE A 217 13.90 -14.33 10.21
C ILE A 217 14.68 -13.23 9.51
N ARG A 218 14.12 -12.72 8.41
CA ARG A 218 14.60 -11.52 7.74
C ARG A 218 13.80 -10.33 8.24
N ASN A 219 14.44 -9.46 9.01
CA ASN A 219 13.86 -8.20 9.48
C ASN A 219 13.98 -7.16 8.37
N GLU A 220 12.88 -6.69 7.82
CA GLU A 220 12.89 -5.67 6.77
C GLU A 220 12.29 -4.38 7.29
N GLN A 221 13.00 -3.29 7.02
CA GLN A 221 12.67 -1.99 7.54
C GLN A 221 12.55 -0.95 6.43
N SER A 222 11.57 -0.06 6.54
CA SER A 222 11.49 1.14 5.72
C SER A 222 12.39 2.20 6.36
N ASN A 223 13.62 2.36 5.89
CA ASN A 223 14.56 3.34 6.49
C ASN A 223 14.41 4.69 5.82
N TYR A 224 14.55 5.78 6.59
CA TYR A 224 14.43 7.17 6.11
C TYR A 224 15.22 7.41 4.81
N THR A 225 16.49 7.00 4.76
CA THR A 225 17.37 7.20 3.60
C THR A 225 16.86 6.49 2.35
N GLU A 226 16.30 5.29 2.50
CA GLU A 226 15.76 4.48 1.40
C GLU A 226 14.42 5.05 0.90
N ILE A 227 13.57 5.51 1.81
CA ILE A 227 12.31 6.20 1.50
C ILE A 227 12.59 7.49 0.74
N LEU A 228 13.51 8.32 1.24
CA LEU A 228 13.88 9.59 0.60
C LEU A 228 14.53 9.36 -0.77
N SER A 229 15.41 8.37 -0.90
CA SER A 229 16.00 8.00 -2.19
C SER A 229 14.93 7.54 -3.19
N THR A 230 13.97 6.72 -2.74
CA THR A 230 12.81 6.29 -3.55
C THR A 230 11.97 7.50 -3.98
N ALA A 231 11.63 8.38 -3.04
CA ALA A 231 10.83 9.57 -3.29
C ALA A 231 11.50 10.49 -4.33
N ASN A 232 12.81 10.73 -4.19
CA ASN A 232 13.61 11.51 -5.14
C ASN A 232 13.67 10.88 -6.55
N GLU A 233 13.69 9.55 -6.66
CA GLU A 233 13.67 8.88 -7.96
C GLU A 233 12.29 8.95 -8.64
N VAL A 234 11.22 8.91 -7.83
CA VAL A 234 9.85 9.11 -8.32
C VAL A 234 9.66 10.55 -8.78
N SER A 235 10.03 11.54 -7.95
CA SER A 235 9.82 12.97 -8.23
C SER A 235 10.47 13.42 -9.54
N LYS A 236 11.68 12.95 -9.85
CA LYS A 236 12.39 13.21 -11.12
C LYS A 236 11.60 12.81 -12.38
N ARG A 237 10.62 11.91 -12.25
CA ARG A 237 9.90 11.32 -13.39
C ARG A 237 8.42 11.67 -13.41
N LEU A 238 7.85 12.13 -12.30
CA LEU A 238 6.47 12.62 -12.25
C LEU A 238 6.33 13.94 -13.01
N LYS A 239 5.18 14.13 -13.66
CA LYS A 239 4.90 15.32 -14.48
C LYS A 239 3.72 16.16 -13.98
N ASN A 240 2.94 15.69 -13.02
CA ASN A 240 1.77 16.43 -12.52
C ASN A 240 2.16 17.54 -11.55
N THR A 241 1.46 18.67 -11.66
CA THR A 241 1.71 19.93 -10.92
C THR A 241 1.24 19.93 -9.47
N LEU A 242 0.32 19.03 -9.12
CA LEU A 242 -0.18 18.84 -7.76
C LEU A 242 -0.04 17.37 -7.39
N GLN A 243 0.65 17.10 -6.28
CA GLN A 243 0.93 15.75 -5.78
C GLN A 243 0.52 15.64 -4.31
N ARG A 244 -0.27 14.61 -3.99
CA ARG A 244 -0.53 14.19 -2.62
C ARG A 244 0.45 13.08 -2.27
N VAL A 245 0.96 13.12 -1.05
CA VAL A 245 1.84 12.08 -0.51
C VAL A 245 1.10 11.38 0.62
N SER A 246 1.07 10.05 0.57
CA SER A 246 0.55 9.19 1.62
C SER A 246 1.71 8.42 2.26
N LEU A 247 1.75 8.39 3.58
CA LEU A 247 2.70 7.59 4.35
C LEU A 247 1.93 6.43 4.98
N TYR A 248 2.41 5.20 4.77
CA TYR A 248 1.67 3.98 5.12
C TYR A 248 2.58 2.93 5.77
N HIS A 249 2.25 2.27 6.86
CA HIS A 249 1.07 2.46 7.69
C HIS A 249 1.28 3.63 8.64
N LEU A 250 0.20 4.36 8.91
CA LEU A 250 0.18 5.42 9.91
C LEU A 250 -0.21 4.82 11.27
N ASP A 251 0.77 4.61 12.14
CA ASP A 251 0.61 4.10 13.50
C ASP A 251 1.57 4.84 14.44
N SER A 252 1.18 5.08 15.70
CA SER A 252 1.98 5.88 16.64
C SER A 252 3.36 5.27 16.91
N VAL A 253 3.46 3.95 17.02
CA VAL A 253 4.73 3.24 17.26
C VAL A 253 5.63 3.36 16.04
N ILE A 254 5.05 3.29 14.83
CA ILE A 254 5.79 3.48 13.58
C ILE A 254 6.31 4.91 13.46
N LEU A 255 5.51 5.90 13.86
CA LEU A 255 5.89 7.31 13.77
C LEU A 255 7.06 7.66 14.69
N GLU A 256 7.19 7.01 15.85
CA GLU A 256 8.33 7.19 16.77
C GLU A 256 9.69 6.82 16.16
N LYS A 257 9.70 6.02 15.09
CA LYS A 257 10.92 5.68 14.33
C LYS A 257 11.51 6.88 13.58
N TYR A 258 10.70 7.90 13.30
CA TYR A 258 11.10 9.03 12.47
C TYR A 258 11.00 10.33 13.26
N SER A 259 12.00 11.18 13.12
CA SER A 259 11.88 12.57 13.55
C SER A 259 10.88 13.32 12.66
N THR A 260 10.26 14.37 13.22
CA THR A 260 9.39 15.27 12.44
C THR A 260 10.10 15.82 11.21
N HIS A 261 11.39 16.17 11.35
CA HIS A 261 12.21 16.68 10.25
C HIS A 261 12.38 15.66 9.11
N GLU A 262 12.57 14.38 9.43
CA GLU A 262 12.66 13.32 8.41
C GLU A 262 11.34 13.15 7.66
N LEU A 263 10.21 13.14 8.37
CA LEU A 263 8.88 13.03 7.76
C LEU A 263 8.57 14.23 6.85
N GLU A 264 8.88 15.45 7.30
CA GLU A 264 8.75 16.67 6.49
C GLU A 264 9.65 16.63 5.26
N THR A 265 10.90 16.16 5.39
CA THR A 265 11.83 16.05 4.28
C THR A 265 11.35 15.07 3.22
N ILE A 266 10.85 13.90 3.64
CA ILE A 266 10.21 12.93 2.73
C ILE A 266 9.03 13.59 2.01
N TYR A 267 8.15 14.25 2.75
CA TYR A 267 6.95 14.87 2.20
C TYR A 267 7.27 15.98 1.18
N ASN A 268 8.26 16.81 1.46
CA ASN A 268 8.68 17.91 0.60
C ASN A 268 9.46 17.45 -0.64
N SER A 269 10.06 16.24 -0.63
CA SER A 269 10.79 15.71 -1.79
C SER A 269 9.89 15.37 -3.00
N LEU A 270 8.57 15.33 -2.78
CA LEU A 270 7.52 15.01 -3.76
C LEU A 270 6.55 16.18 -3.97
N ARG A 271 6.91 17.40 -3.55
CA ARG A 271 6.06 18.59 -3.67
C ARG A 271 6.77 19.73 -4.38
#